data_AF-A0A7S0XGW0-F1
#
_entry.id   AF-A0A7S0XGW0-F1
#
_cell.length_a   1.000
_cell.length_b   1.000
_cell.length_c   1.000
_cell.angle_alpha   90.00
_cell.angle_beta   90.00
_cell.angle_gamma   90.00
#
_symmetry.space_group_name_H-M   'P 1'
#
loop_
_entity.id
_entity.type
_entity.pdbx_description
1 polymer ?
#
loop_
_entity_poly.entity_id
_entity_poly.type
_entity_poly.pdbx_seq_one_letter_code
_entity_poly.pdbx_strand_id
1 'polypeptide(L)'
;ANDVKCELLALLEGQISDDELIASAQAAVLDYKGLDAAALLDNEQKDYIVDLQSIILAFAGRVLVQRANFSLERGRTYGIVGQNGTGKTTLLNRVAAKDISGFPADVSVYY
;
A
#
# COMPACT_ATOMS: atom_id res chain seq x y z
N ALA A 1 12.22 -34.54 33.03
CA ALA A 1 11.27 -34.91 31.95
C ALA A 1 11.02 -33.73 31.00
N ASN A 2 12.08 -33.10 30.45
CA ASN A 2 11.91 -31.91 29.60
C ASN A 2 12.90 -31.79 28.41
N ASP A 3 13.73 -32.81 28.15
CA ASP A 3 14.66 -32.79 27.00
C ASP A 3 13.95 -33.11 25.68
N VAL A 4 12.98 -34.03 25.71
CA VAL A 4 12.32 -34.51 24.49
C VAL A 4 11.54 -33.39 23.80
N LYS A 5 11.00 -32.42 24.56
CA LYS A 5 10.25 -31.28 24.00
C LYS A 5 11.18 -30.31 23.25
N CYS A 6 12.39 -30.10 23.74
CA CYS A 6 13.36 -29.19 23.11
C CYS A 6 14.01 -29.82 21.86
N GLU A 7 14.28 -31.13 21.86
CA GLU A 7 14.78 -31.83 20.65
C GLU A 7 13.74 -31.88 19.52
N LEU A 8 12.46 -32.10 19.85
CA LEU A 8 11.39 -32.15 18.84
C LEU A 8 11.09 -30.76 18.23
N LEU A 9 11.23 -29.69 19.02
CA LEU A 9 11.08 -28.32 18.53
C LEU A 9 12.22 -27.95 17.57
N ALA A 10 13.47 -28.31 17.88
CA ALA A 10 14.62 -28.05 17.02
C ALA A 10 14.56 -28.82 15.68
N LEU A 11 13.98 -30.03 15.67
CA LEU A 11 13.77 -30.81 14.44
C LEU A 11 12.66 -30.25 13.55
N LEU A 12 11.67 -29.56 14.12
CA LEU A 12 10.56 -28.93 13.39
C LEU A 12 10.92 -27.51 12.91
N GLU A 13 11.68 -26.74 13.68
CA GLU A 13 12.13 -25.39 13.30
C GLU A 13 13.22 -25.40 12.22
N GLY A 14 13.92 -26.53 12.03
CA GLY A 14 14.99 -26.67 11.03
C GLY A 14 14.56 -27.12 9.63
N GLN A 15 13.27 -27.36 9.39
CA GLN A 15 12.79 -27.99 8.14
C GLN A 15 12.01 -27.06 7.20
N ILE A 16 11.69 -25.83 7.60
CA ILE A 16 10.95 -24.90 6.74
C ILE A 16 11.51 -23.51 7.03
N SER A 17 12.41 -23.03 6.16
CA SER A 17 12.75 -21.61 6.13
C SER A 17 11.47 -20.81 5.85
N ASP A 18 11.20 -19.74 6.59
CA ASP A 18 10.00 -18.91 6.45
C ASP A 18 9.73 -18.49 4.99
N ASP A 19 10.78 -18.37 4.17
CA ASP A 19 10.69 -18.11 2.73
C ASP A 19 9.88 -19.17 1.96
N GLU A 20 9.96 -20.45 2.34
CA GLU A 20 9.28 -21.56 1.66
C GLU A 20 7.79 -21.61 2.05
N LEU A 21 7.47 -21.23 3.29
CA LEU A 21 6.09 -21.07 3.76
C LEU A 21 5.42 -19.88 3.05
N ILE A 22 6.13 -18.74 2.96
CA ILE A 22 5.65 -17.55 2.26
C ILE A 22 5.45 -17.84 0.76
N ALA A 23 6.37 -18.55 0.11
CA ALA A 23 6.25 -18.93 -1.29
C ALA A 23 5.03 -19.82 -1.56
N SER A 24 4.76 -20.79 -0.69
CA SER A 24 3.58 -21.67 -0.82
C SER A 24 2.25 -20.92 -0.62
N ALA A 25 2.20 -20.01 0.36
CA ALA A 25 1.04 -19.15 0.59
C ALA A 25 0.81 -18.19 -0.59
N GLN A 26 1.88 -17.63 -1.14
CA GLN A 26 1.83 -16.75 -2.31
C GLN A 26 1.36 -17.48 -3.57
N ALA A 27 1.82 -18.71 -3.80
CA ALA A 27 1.38 -19.54 -4.92
C ALA A 27 -0.12 -19.86 -4.86
N ALA A 28 -0.64 -20.20 -3.67
CA ALA A 28 -2.07 -20.43 -3.47
C ALA A 28 -2.92 -19.17 -3.67
N VAL A 29 -2.41 -18.00 -3.25
CA VAL A 29 -3.08 -16.71 -3.49
C VAL A 29 -3.07 -16.34 -4.99
N LEU A 30 -2.02 -16.72 -5.73
CA LEU A 30 -1.91 -16.46 -7.16
C LEU A 30 -2.92 -17.27 -7.97
N ASP A 31 -3.04 -18.56 -7.66
CA ASP A 31 -4.00 -19.47 -8.28
C ASP A 31 -5.43 -18.96 -8.07
N TYR A 32 -5.74 -18.51 -6.85
CA TYR A 32 -7.04 -17.90 -6.53
C TYR A 32 -7.32 -16.61 -7.32
N LYS A 33 -6.29 -15.79 -7.60
CA LYS A 33 -6.44 -14.52 -8.31
C LYS A 33 -6.37 -14.67 -9.84
N GLY A 34 -6.08 -15.86 -10.37
CA GLY A 34 -5.94 -16.09 -11.82
C GLY A 34 -4.84 -15.24 -12.47
N LEU A 35 -3.79 -14.93 -11.71
CA LEU A 35 -2.65 -14.12 -12.15
C LEU A 35 -1.46 -15.04 -12.46
N ASP A 36 -0.72 -14.72 -13.52
CA ASP A 36 0.45 -15.50 -13.93
C ASP A 36 1.60 -15.39 -12.92
N ALA A 37 2.48 -16.40 -12.86
CA ALA A 37 3.68 -16.43 -11.99
C ALA A 37 4.58 -15.17 -12.11
N ALA A 38 4.46 -14.41 -13.19
CA ALA A 38 5.09 -13.10 -13.35
C ALA A 38 4.67 -12.07 -12.29
N ALA A 39 3.44 -12.14 -11.77
CA ALA A 39 2.96 -11.27 -10.70
C ALA A 39 3.66 -11.51 -9.34
N LEU A 40 4.30 -12.67 -9.16
CA LEU A 40 5.15 -12.95 -7.98
C LEU A 40 6.57 -12.41 -8.16
N LEU A 41 7.03 -12.26 -9.40
CA LEU A 41 8.31 -11.62 -9.72
C LEU A 41 8.22 -10.09 -9.60
N ASP A 42 6.99 -9.56 -9.61
CA ASP A 42 6.65 -8.18 -9.21
C ASP A 42 6.76 -7.99 -7.68
N ASN A 43 7.81 -8.56 -7.08
CA ASN A 43 8.42 -8.03 -5.85
C ASN A 43 9.10 -6.67 -6.16
N GLU A 44 8.39 -5.78 -6.86
CA GLU A 44 8.75 -4.39 -6.90
C GLU A 44 8.51 -3.93 -5.45
N GLN A 45 9.59 -3.79 -4.68
CA GLN A 45 9.55 -3.17 -3.37
C GLN A 45 9.11 -1.73 -3.60
N LYS A 46 7.79 -1.51 -3.61
CA LYS A 46 7.20 -0.22 -3.95
C LYS A 46 7.54 0.76 -2.85
N ASP A 47 8.47 1.66 -3.17
CA ASP A 47 8.87 2.76 -2.32
C ASP A 47 7.76 3.80 -2.33
N TYR A 48 6.78 3.64 -1.44
CA TYR A 48 5.67 4.58 -1.28
C TYR A 48 6.15 5.82 -0.52
N ILE A 49 6.00 6.98 -1.16
CA ILE A 49 6.19 8.28 -0.51
C ILE A 49 4.98 8.56 0.40
N VAL A 50 3.79 8.23 -0.08
CA VAL A 50 2.52 8.45 0.61
C VAL A 50 1.69 7.19 0.48
N ASP A 51 1.19 6.66 1.59
CA ASP A 51 0.17 5.61 1.59
C ASP A 51 -0.90 5.97 2.62
N LEU A 52 -2.06 6.40 2.11
CA LEU A 52 -3.19 6.83 2.92
C LEU A 52 -4.43 6.03 2.57
N GLN A 53 -5.02 5.40 3.58
CA GLN A 53 -6.19 4.56 3.43
C GLN A 53 -7.43 5.31 3.90
N SER A 54 -8.53 5.17 3.16
CA SER A 54 -9.85 5.72 3.53
C SER A 54 -9.86 7.22 3.83
N ILE A 55 -9.15 8.04 3.05
CA ILE A 55 -9.15 9.49 3.21
C ILE A 55 -10.52 10.09 2.88
N ILE A 56 -10.90 11.08 3.67
CA ILE A 56 -12.08 11.90 3.44
C ILE A 56 -11.61 13.35 3.32
N LEU A 57 -11.92 13.98 2.20
CA LEU A 57 -11.61 15.38 1.96
C LEU A 57 -12.91 16.15 1.77
N ALA A 58 -13.20 17.06 2.70
CA ALA A 58 -14.33 17.97 2.62
C ALA A 58 -13.83 19.43 2.53
N PHE A 59 -14.44 20.21 1.65
CA PHE A 59 -14.14 21.62 1.47
C PHE A 59 -15.42 22.43 1.33
N ALA A 60 -15.52 23.53 2.07
CA ALA A 60 -16.65 24.47 2.02
C ALA A 60 -18.04 23.78 2.11
N GLY A 61 -18.16 22.76 2.98
CA GLY A 61 -19.41 22.01 3.16
C GLY A 61 -19.69 20.92 2.11
N ARG A 62 -18.80 20.74 1.12
CA ARG A 62 -18.91 19.69 0.10
C ARG A 62 -17.82 18.62 0.29
N VAL A 63 -18.20 17.35 0.26
CA VAL A 63 -17.25 16.24 0.23
C VAL A 63 -16.69 16.13 -1.19
N LEU A 64 -15.39 16.36 -1.34
CA LEU A 64 -14.66 16.21 -2.60
C LEU A 64 -14.27 14.75 -2.84
N VAL A 65 -13.83 14.08 -1.77
CA VAL A 65 -13.36 12.70 -1.79
C VAL A 65 -13.92 11.98 -0.57
N GLN A 66 -14.47 10.79 -0.77
CA GLN A 66 -15.05 9.97 0.29
C GLN A 66 -14.43 8.58 0.27
N ARG A 67 -13.75 8.20 1.36
CA ARG A 67 -13.13 6.86 1.54
C ARG A 67 -12.24 6.46 0.36
N ALA A 68 -11.44 7.38 -0.16
CA ALA A 68 -10.48 7.03 -1.19
C ALA A 68 -9.19 6.50 -0.57
N ASN A 69 -8.51 5.61 -1.29
CA ASN A 69 -7.15 5.21 -0.97
C ASN A 69 -6.22 6.02 -1.87
N PHE A 70 -5.20 6.64 -1.27
CA PHE A 70 -4.28 7.53 -1.95
C PHE A 70 -2.85 7.06 -1.67
N SER A 71 -2.26 6.42 -2.67
CA SER A 71 -0.90 5.89 -2.63
C SER A 71 -0.06 6.54 -3.72
N LEU A 72 1.05 7.18 -3.34
CA LEU A 72 2.03 7.76 -4.25
C LEU A 72 3.35 7.00 -4.14
N GLU A 73 3.79 6.43 -5.25
CA GLU A 73 5.07 5.73 -5.36
C GLU A 73 6.16 6.70 -5.84
N ARG A 74 7.39 6.49 -5.37
CA ARG A 74 8.53 7.33 -5.74
C ARG A 74 8.87 7.14 -7.21
N GLY A 75 9.18 8.27 -7.88
CA GLY A 75 9.56 8.26 -9.30
C GLY A 75 8.40 8.10 -10.27
N ARG A 76 7.14 8.09 -9.81
CA ARG A 76 5.95 8.03 -10.67
C ARG A 76 5.25 9.37 -10.76
N THR A 77 4.68 9.65 -11.93
CA THR A 77 3.89 10.86 -12.19
C THR A 77 2.42 10.50 -12.25
N TYR A 78 1.61 11.17 -11.43
CA TYR A 78 0.18 10.93 -11.33
C TYR A 78 -0.62 12.13 -11.87
N GLY A 79 -1.66 11.85 -12.64
CA GLY A 79 -2.59 12.85 -13.16
C GLY A 79 -3.96 12.73 -12.52
N ILE A 80 -4.56 13.86 -12.14
CA ILE A 80 -5.95 13.89 -11.64
C ILE A 80 -6.90 14.19 -12.80
N VAL A 81 -7.81 13.25 -13.07
CA VAL A 81 -8.83 13.36 -14.10
C VAL A 81 -10.23 13.39 -13.49
N GLY A 82 -11.14 14.10 -14.14
CA GLY A 82 -12.53 14.25 -13.69
C GLY A 82 -13.26 15.37 -14.43
N GLN A 83 -14.58 15.44 -14.26
CA GLN A 83 -15.39 16.47 -14.91
C GLN A 83 -15.05 17.88 -14.40
N ASN A 84 -15.41 18.90 -15.17
CA ASN A 84 -15.25 20.29 -14.73
C ASN A 84 -16.20 20.57 -13.55
N GLY A 85 -15.69 21.25 -12.52
CA GLY A 85 -16.45 21.52 -11.29
C GLY A 85 -16.46 20.41 -10.24
N THR A 86 -15.76 19.29 -10.45
CA THR A 86 -15.60 18.22 -9.43
C THR A 86 -14.62 18.59 -8.31
N GLY A 87 -13.92 19.73 -8.43
CA GLY A 87 -12.99 20.21 -7.40
C GLY A 87 -11.56 19.66 -7.52
N LYS A 88 -11.11 19.32 -8.73
CA LYS A 88 -9.73 18.85 -8.99
C LYS A 88 -8.67 19.83 -8.49
N THR A 89 -8.79 21.11 -8.88
CA THR A 89 -7.90 22.18 -8.41
C THR A 89 -8.01 22.36 -6.90
N THR A 90 -9.22 22.23 -6.34
CA THR A 90 -9.42 22.29 -4.89
C THR A 90 -8.71 21.14 -4.18
N LEU A 91 -8.78 19.92 -4.71
CA LEU A 91 -8.08 18.75 -4.18
C LEU A 91 -6.57 18.98 -4.21
N LEU A 92 -6.01 19.40 -5.36
CA LEU A 92 -4.59 19.72 -5.50
C LEU A 92 -4.14 20.80 -4.50
N ASN A 93 -4.91 21.88 -4.35
CA ASN A 93 -4.61 22.93 -3.39
C ASN A 93 -4.58 22.42 -1.95
N ARG A 94 -5.45 21.45 -1.60
CA ARG A 94 -5.48 20.85 -0.24
C ARG A 94 -4.33 19.88 0.00
N VAL A 95 -3.96 19.10 -1.01
CA VAL A 95 -2.74 18.26 -0.96
C VAL A 95 -1.52 19.16 -0.78
N ALA A 96 -1.44 20.26 -1.54
CA ALA A 96 -0.34 21.22 -1.44
C ALA A 96 -0.30 21.94 -0.08
N ALA A 97 -1.46 22.25 0.49
CA ALA A 97 -1.58 22.79 1.84
C ALA A 97 -1.25 21.76 2.94
N LYS A 98 -0.96 20.49 2.59
CA LYS A 98 -0.73 19.39 3.52
C LYS A 98 -1.88 19.18 4.51
N ASP A 99 -3.10 19.49 4.07
CA ASP A 99 -4.32 19.47 4.89
C ASP A 99 -4.94 18.06 4.99
N ILE A 100 -4.12 17.03 4.72
CA ILE A 100 -4.51 15.62 4.72
C ILE A 100 -3.76 14.95 5.87
N SER A 101 -4.52 14.32 6.76
CA SER A 101 -3.97 13.56 7.89
C SER A 101 -3.06 12.43 7.38
N GLY A 102 -1.81 12.41 7.85
CA GLY A 102 -0.82 11.40 7.48
C GLY A 102 0.02 11.76 6.25
N PHE A 103 -0.18 12.93 5.63
CA PHE A 103 0.68 13.35 4.54
C PHE A 103 2.08 13.70 5.07
N PRO A 104 3.16 13.15 4.49
CA PRO A 104 4.53 13.37 4.97
C PRO A 104 4.94 14.84 4.88
N ALA A 105 5.53 15.35 5.96
CA ALA A 105 5.99 16.74 6.03
C ALA A 105 7.20 17.02 5.13
N ASP A 106 8.04 16.00 4.88
CA ASP A 106 9.27 16.06 4.08
C ASP A 106 9.01 16.18 2.56
N VAL A 107 7.75 16.00 2.14
CA VAL A 107 7.40 16.13 0.72
C VAL A 107 7.08 17.58 0.38
N SER A 108 7.81 18.10 -0.61
CA SER A 108 7.52 19.39 -1.23
C SER A 108 6.46 19.21 -2.31
N VAL A 109 5.41 20.03 -2.25
CA VAL A 109 4.33 20.01 -3.23
C VAL A 109 4.35 21.31 -4.01
N TYR A 110 4.36 21.23 -5.33
CA TYR A 110 4.32 22.35 -6.26
C TYR A 110 3.05 22.22 -7.10
N TYR A 111 2.29 23.31 -7.24
CA TYR A 111 1.01 23.37 -7.95
C TYR A 111 1.00 24.62 -8.85
#